data_AF-A0A4U9VI53-F1
#
_entry.id   AF-A0A4U9VI53-F1
#
_cell.length_a   1.000
_cell.length_b   1.000
_cell.length_c   1.000
_cell.angle_alpha   90.00
_cell.angle_beta   90.00
_cell.angle_gamma   90.00
#
_symmetry.space_group_name_H-M   'P 1'
#
loop_
_entity.id
_entity.type
_entity.pdbx_description
1 polymer ?
#
loop_
_entity_poly.entity_id
_entity_poly.type
_entity_poly.pdbx_seq_one_letter_code
_entity_poly.pdbx_strand_id
1 'polypeptide(L)'
;MENPESTVPKATVLGLLIAAVCYVTSCSVIMGLVPHSELVNSAAPFADAARYMFGEFAGEVVSALSIIACFGSISGWLILQSEAPKAGAKQGLFPKFFAVVNKNDVPMKGLIFTGVLMTAVLLFTASPNLAKQFQVIVLMSVFASLLPYIYALVALPIIMVAKSLNKGGGFIFYCTLAVIGILYSLFALFGSGGNAMFWGY
;
A
#
# COMPACT_ATOMS: atom_id res chain seq x y z
N MET A 1 6.36 0.73 -22.39
CA MET A 1 7.26 1.65 -21.64
C MET A 1 8.54 1.80 -22.43
N GLU A 2 8.94 3.02 -22.79
CA GLU A 2 10.29 3.31 -23.29
C GLU A 2 11.27 3.23 -22.11
N ASN A 3 12.30 2.38 -22.23
CA ASN A 3 13.36 2.13 -21.24
C ASN A 3 12.90 1.88 -19.78
N PRO A 4 12.39 0.67 -19.47
CA PRO A 4 11.94 0.27 -18.14
C PRO A 4 13.00 0.47 -17.04
N GLU A 5 14.28 0.24 -17.36
CA GLU A 5 15.37 0.26 -16.37
C GLU A 5 15.64 1.64 -15.75
N SER A 6 15.36 2.74 -16.47
CA SER A 6 15.51 4.11 -15.95
C SER A 6 14.17 4.69 -15.50
N THR A 7 13.10 4.40 -16.23
CA THR A 7 11.79 5.03 -16.00
C THR A 7 11.14 4.53 -14.72
N VAL A 8 11.22 3.23 -14.44
CA VAL A 8 10.63 2.63 -13.23
C VAL A 8 11.23 3.22 -11.93
N PRO A 9 12.55 3.20 -11.70
CA PRO A 9 13.11 3.72 -10.44
C PRO A 9 12.86 5.23 -10.28
N LYS A 10 12.96 6.03 -11.37
CA LYS A 10 12.69 7.47 -11.30
C LYS A 10 11.22 7.76 -10.96
N ALA A 11 10.29 7.05 -11.60
CA ALA A 11 8.87 7.21 -11.33
C ALA A 11 8.53 6.83 -9.88
N THR A 12 9.11 5.75 -9.35
CA THR A 12 8.89 5.35 -7.95
C THR A 12 9.42 6.39 -6.96
N VAL A 13 10.65 6.89 -7.15
CA VAL A 13 11.25 7.87 -6.23
C VAL A 13 10.52 9.20 -6.28
N LEU A 14 10.21 9.71 -7.48
CA LEU A 14 9.48 10.97 -7.62
C LEU A 14 8.06 10.85 -7.06
N GLY A 15 7.35 9.75 -7.33
CA GLY A 15 6.02 9.50 -6.79
C GLY A 15 6.03 9.48 -5.26
N LEU A 16 7.00 8.79 -4.65
CA LEU A 16 7.16 8.74 -3.20
C LEU A 16 7.45 10.12 -2.60
N LEU A 17 8.35 10.90 -3.21
CA LEU A 17 8.69 12.24 -2.72
C LEU A 17 7.49 13.19 -2.76
N ILE A 18 6.73 13.19 -3.86
CA ILE A 18 5.52 14.00 -4.00
C ILE A 18 4.50 13.58 -2.95
N ALA A 19 4.26 12.28 -2.78
CA ALA A 19 3.33 11.77 -1.78
C ALA A 19 3.75 12.16 -0.35
N ALA A 20 5.04 12.07 -0.03
CA ALA A 20 5.57 12.44 1.28
C ALA A 20 5.39 13.93 1.58
N VAL A 21 5.71 14.81 0.63
CA VAL A 21 5.53 16.26 0.79
C VAL A 21 4.04 16.60 0.96
N CYS A 22 3.17 16.03 0.14
CA CYS A 22 1.72 16.24 0.26
C CYS A 22 1.20 15.74 1.62
N TYR A 23 1.66 14.57 2.08
CA TYR A 23 1.26 13.98 3.36
C TYR A 23 1.66 14.88 4.54
N VAL A 24 2.95 15.22 4.66
CA VAL A 24 3.48 16.02 5.78
C VAL A 24 2.84 17.40 5.81
N THR A 25 2.72 18.06 4.66
CA THR A 25 2.12 19.39 4.56
C THR A 25 0.64 19.35 4.96
N SER A 26 -0.11 18.38 4.45
CA SER A 26 -1.54 18.26 4.75
C SER A 26 -1.81 17.95 6.22
N CYS A 27 -1.08 17.00 6.80
CA CYS A 27 -1.20 16.68 8.22
C CYS A 27 -0.88 17.89 9.11
N SER A 28 0.17 18.64 8.77
CA SER A 28 0.56 19.85 9.52
C SER A 28 -0.53 20.92 9.48
N VAL A 29 -1.15 21.12 8.31
CA VAL A 29 -2.26 22.08 8.14
C VAL A 29 -3.49 21.64 8.92
N ILE A 30 -3.89 20.36 8.83
CA ILE A 30 -5.07 19.84 9.53
C ILE A 30 -4.91 19.93 11.05
N MET A 31 -3.74 19.53 11.58
CA MET A 31 -3.45 19.62 13.03
C MET A 31 -3.39 21.07 13.53
N GLY A 32 -3.06 22.02 12.66
CA GLY A 32 -3.07 23.45 12.99
C GLY A 32 -4.46 24.09 12.97
N LEU A 33 -5.43 23.48 12.27
CA LEU A 33 -6.77 24.05 12.06
C LEU A 33 -7.84 23.42 12.95
N VAL A 34 -7.81 22.11 13.13
CA VAL A 34 -8.90 21.36 13.78
C VAL A 34 -8.51 20.99 15.22
N PRO A 35 -9.37 21.28 16.23
CA PRO A 35 -9.12 20.88 17.61
C PRO A 35 -8.89 19.37 17.76
N HIS A 36 -7.90 18.97 18.55
CA HIS A 36 -7.49 17.57 18.71
C HIS A 36 -8.66 16.64 19.13
N SER A 37 -9.57 17.12 19.98
CA SER A 37 -10.73 16.34 20.46
C SER A 37 -11.71 15.96 19.35
N GLU A 38 -11.86 16.80 18.32
CA GLU A 38 -12.68 16.48 17.16
C GLU A 38 -11.90 15.64 16.15
N LEU A 39 -10.60 15.95 15.97
CA LEU A 39 -9.75 15.24 15.02
C LEU A 39 -9.59 13.75 15.35
N VAL A 40 -9.52 13.39 16.64
CA VAL A 40 -9.39 11.99 17.08
C VAL A 40 -10.67 11.18 16.82
N ASN A 41 -11.83 11.83 16.80
CA ASN A 41 -13.13 11.17 16.60
C ASN A 41 -13.65 11.32 15.16
N SER A 42 -12.96 12.09 14.31
CA SER A 42 -13.36 12.33 12.94
C SER A 42 -13.06 11.13 12.03
N ALA A 43 -14.05 10.70 11.26
CA ALA A 43 -13.88 9.74 10.19
C ALA A 43 -13.32 10.35 8.90
N ALA A 44 -13.34 11.70 8.76
CA ALA A 44 -12.97 12.41 7.55
C ALA A 44 -12.23 13.73 7.87
N PRO A 45 -11.01 13.67 8.42
CA PRO A 45 -10.29 14.84 8.93
C PRO A 45 -10.00 15.92 7.87
N PHE A 46 -9.82 15.52 6.61
CA PHE A 46 -9.66 16.45 5.48
C PHE A 46 -10.93 17.21 5.14
N ALA A 47 -12.09 16.53 5.18
CA ALA A 47 -13.37 17.16 4.94
C ALA A 47 -13.70 18.12 6.08
N ASP A 48 -13.42 17.75 7.32
CA ASP A 48 -13.66 18.62 8.48
C ASP A 48 -12.74 19.84 8.46
N ALA A 49 -11.46 19.69 8.13
CA ALA A 49 -10.58 20.84 7.94
C ALA A 49 -11.10 21.80 6.85
N ALA A 50 -11.61 21.27 5.74
CA ALA A 50 -12.22 22.08 4.67
C ALA A 50 -13.50 22.80 5.13
N ARG A 51 -14.33 22.15 5.96
CA ARG A 51 -15.51 22.77 6.58
C ARG A 51 -15.13 23.94 7.48
N TYR A 52 -14.10 23.75 8.32
CA TYR A 52 -13.60 24.79 9.22
C TYR A 52 -13.06 26.01 8.47
N MET A 53 -12.42 25.83 7.31
CA MET A 53 -11.83 26.93 6.55
C MET A 53 -12.80 27.66 5.61
N PHE A 54 -13.65 26.90 4.90
CA PHE A 54 -14.40 27.41 3.75
C PHE A 54 -15.92 27.14 3.83
N GLY A 55 -16.39 26.55 4.94
CA GLY A 55 -17.80 26.22 5.16
C GLY A 55 -18.22 24.84 4.65
N GLU A 56 -19.48 24.46 4.91
CA GLU A 56 -19.98 23.08 4.67
C GLU A 56 -19.83 22.60 3.22
N PHE A 57 -20.11 23.48 2.25
CA PHE A 57 -20.01 23.16 0.82
C PHE A 57 -18.60 22.68 0.43
N ALA A 58 -17.56 23.29 0.98
CA ALA A 58 -16.18 22.87 0.70
C ALA A 58 -15.87 21.47 1.27
N GLY A 59 -16.43 21.14 2.44
CA GLY A 59 -16.33 19.80 3.01
C GLY A 59 -16.95 18.72 2.15
N GLU A 60 -18.11 18.99 1.55
CA GLU A 60 -18.77 18.05 0.63
C GLU A 60 -17.96 17.83 -0.65
N VAL A 61 -17.43 18.92 -1.23
CA VAL A 61 -16.56 18.84 -2.42
C VAL A 61 -15.30 18.01 -2.12
N VAL A 62 -14.64 18.24 -0.99
CA VAL A 62 -13.44 17.48 -0.59
C VAL A 62 -13.78 16.01 -0.33
N SER A 63 -14.95 15.72 0.25
CA SER A 63 -15.42 14.34 0.43
C SER A 63 -15.65 13.65 -0.91
N ALA A 64 -16.29 14.32 -1.87
CA ALA A 64 -16.50 13.78 -3.21
C ALA A 64 -15.18 13.54 -3.96
N LEU A 65 -14.22 14.46 -3.86
CA LEU A 65 -12.88 14.30 -4.43
C LEU A 65 -12.13 13.12 -3.82
N SER A 66 -12.28 12.91 -2.50
CA SER A 66 -11.67 11.77 -1.80
C SER A 66 -12.23 10.44 -2.30
N ILE A 67 -13.53 10.37 -2.59
CA ILE A 67 -14.16 9.18 -3.19
C ILE A 67 -13.58 8.91 -4.58
N ILE A 68 -13.45 9.94 -5.43
CA ILE A 68 -12.87 9.81 -6.77
C ILE A 68 -11.41 9.33 -6.69
N ALA A 69 -10.63 9.88 -5.76
CA ALA A 69 -9.24 9.47 -5.52
C ALA A 69 -9.15 8.00 -5.09
N CYS A 70 -10.06 7.54 -4.23
CA CYS A 70 -10.16 6.13 -3.83
C CYS A 70 -10.41 5.21 -5.04
N PHE A 71 -11.34 5.55 -5.93
CA PHE A 71 -11.58 4.77 -7.15
C PHE A 71 -10.35 4.70 -8.07
N GLY A 72 -9.61 5.81 -8.19
CA GLY A 72 -8.34 5.84 -8.91
C GLY A 72 -7.30 4.90 -8.30
N SER A 73 -7.13 4.96 -6.98
CA SER A 73 -6.19 4.10 -6.24
C SER A 73 -6.55 2.61 -6.35
N ILE A 74 -7.84 2.27 -6.23
CA ILE A 74 -8.33 0.89 -6.36
C ILE A 74 -8.00 0.35 -7.75
N SER A 75 -8.25 1.14 -8.80
CA SER A 75 -7.95 0.74 -10.17
C SER A 75 -6.46 0.48 -10.39
N GLY A 76 -5.59 1.35 -9.84
CA GLY A 76 -4.14 1.15 -9.87
C GLY A 76 -3.70 -0.12 -9.14
N TRP A 77 -4.28 -0.39 -7.96
CA TRP A 77 -3.99 -1.60 -7.20
C TRP A 77 -4.43 -2.87 -7.93
N LEU A 78 -5.60 -2.87 -8.56
CA LEU A 78 -6.09 -4.02 -9.32
C LEU A 78 -5.15 -4.39 -10.48
N ILE A 79 -4.58 -3.41 -11.17
CA ILE A 79 -3.60 -3.66 -12.24
C ILE A 79 -2.36 -4.36 -11.65
N LEU A 80 -1.78 -3.80 -10.58
CA LEU A 80 -0.61 -4.38 -9.90
C LEU A 80 -0.86 -5.82 -9.41
N GLN A 81 -2.02 -6.04 -8.77
CA GLN A 81 -2.42 -7.34 -8.24
C GLN A 81 -2.67 -8.37 -9.35
N SER A 82 -2.96 -7.93 -10.58
CA SER A 82 -3.15 -8.81 -11.74
C SER A 82 -1.83 -9.22 -12.40
N GLU A 83 -0.85 -8.31 -12.47
CA GLU A 83 0.42 -8.55 -13.16
C GLU A 83 1.35 -9.48 -12.38
N ALA A 84 1.41 -9.39 -11.04
CA ALA A 84 2.29 -10.23 -10.24
C ALA A 84 1.94 -11.75 -10.28
N PRO A 85 0.67 -12.18 -10.08
CA PRO A 85 0.28 -13.58 -10.21
C PRO A 85 0.37 -14.07 -11.66
N LYS A 86 0.09 -13.20 -12.64
CA LYS A 86 0.24 -13.52 -14.06
C LYS A 86 1.70 -13.81 -14.42
N ALA A 87 2.65 -12.99 -13.95
CA ALA A 87 4.08 -13.25 -14.12
C ALA A 87 4.50 -14.54 -13.42
N GLY A 88 4.05 -14.78 -12.19
CA GLY A 88 4.33 -16.01 -11.43
C GLY A 88 3.73 -17.26 -12.07
N ALA A 89 2.53 -17.19 -12.63
CA ALA A 89 1.87 -18.30 -13.31
C ALA A 89 2.53 -18.61 -14.67
N LYS A 90 3.05 -17.60 -15.39
CA LYS A 90 3.89 -17.79 -16.58
C LYS A 90 5.21 -18.50 -16.25
N GLN A 91 5.74 -18.33 -15.04
CA GLN A 91 6.95 -19.03 -14.54
C GLN A 91 6.64 -20.39 -13.89
N GLY A 92 5.38 -20.84 -13.89
CA GLY A 92 4.97 -22.13 -13.30
C GLY A 92 4.88 -22.15 -11.77
N LEU A 93 5.07 -21.01 -11.10
CA LEU A 93 5.02 -20.87 -9.64
C LEU A 93 3.58 -20.77 -9.09
N PHE A 94 2.62 -20.38 -9.93
CA PHE A 94 1.21 -20.27 -9.56
C PHE A 94 0.32 -21.22 -10.38
N PRO A 95 -0.88 -21.59 -9.88
CA PRO A 95 -1.84 -22.40 -10.61
C PRO A 95 -2.12 -21.82 -11.99
N LYS A 96 -2.19 -22.68 -13.02
CA LYS A 96 -2.44 -22.29 -14.42
C LYS A 96 -3.70 -21.42 -14.61
N PHE A 97 -4.63 -21.47 -13.65
CA PHE A 97 -5.80 -20.60 -13.58
C PHE A 97 -5.46 -19.10 -13.63
N PHE A 98 -4.37 -18.66 -12.99
CA PHE A 98 -3.92 -17.27 -12.98
C PHE A 98 -3.16 -16.84 -14.24
N ALA A 99 -2.72 -17.81 -15.06
CA ALA A 99 -2.10 -17.53 -16.36
C ALA A 99 -3.12 -17.30 -17.49
N VAL A 100 -4.40 -17.62 -17.26
CA VAL A 100 -5.46 -17.45 -18.27
C VAL A 100 -5.85 -15.98 -18.38
N VAL A 101 -5.43 -15.35 -19.47
CA VAL A 101 -5.72 -13.94 -19.79
C VAL A 101 -6.82 -13.81 -20.85
N ASN A 102 -7.51 -12.67 -20.87
CA ASN A 102 -8.46 -12.31 -21.93
C ASN A 102 -7.75 -11.70 -23.16
N LYS A 103 -8.52 -11.24 -24.17
CA LYS A 103 -7.99 -10.58 -25.39
C LYS A 103 -7.13 -9.33 -25.12
N ASN A 104 -7.26 -8.73 -23.93
CA ASN A 104 -6.51 -7.54 -23.52
C ASN A 104 -5.35 -7.88 -22.57
N ASP A 105 -4.92 -9.15 -22.52
CA ASP A 105 -3.84 -9.65 -21.65
C ASP A 105 -4.14 -9.52 -20.13
N VAL A 106 -5.41 -9.34 -19.75
CA VAL A 106 -5.83 -9.20 -18.34
C VAL A 106 -6.29 -10.54 -17.75
N PRO A 107 -5.76 -10.99 -16.59
CA PRO A 107 -6.16 -12.23 -15.92
C PRO A 107 -7.49 -12.04 -15.16
N MET A 108 -8.58 -11.87 -15.90
CA MET A 108 -9.90 -11.50 -15.37
C MET A 108 -10.46 -12.50 -14.34
N LYS A 109 -10.18 -13.80 -14.52
CA LYS A 109 -10.61 -14.84 -13.58
C LYS A 109 -9.92 -14.72 -12.22
N GLY A 110 -8.64 -14.35 -12.21
CA GLY A 110 -7.88 -14.09 -10.98
C GLY A 110 -8.42 -12.87 -10.23
N LEU A 111 -8.73 -11.80 -10.97
CA LEU A 111 -9.31 -10.57 -10.40
C LEU A 111 -10.69 -10.79 -9.78
N ILE A 112 -11.56 -11.57 -10.45
CA ILE A 112 -12.89 -11.92 -9.92
C ILE A 112 -12.73 -12.76 -8.64
N PHE A 113 -11.82 -13.74 -8.65
CA PHE A 113 -11.57 -14.57 -7.47
C PHE A 113 -11.08 -13.73 -6.28
N THR A 114 -10.09 -12.85 -6.49
CA THR A 114 -9.60 -11.96 -5.43
C THR A 114 -10.69 -10.98 -4.95
N GLY A 115 -11.52 -10.46 -5.86
CA GLY A 115 -12.62 -9.56 -5.51
C GLY A 115 -13.70 -10.25 -4.66
N VAL A 116 -14.07 -11.49 -5.01
CA VAL A 116 -15.00 -12.31 -4.22
C VAL A 116 -14.42 -12.59 -2.83
N LEU A 117 -13.12 -12.90 -2.76
CA LEU A 117 -12.44 -13.19 -1.50
C LEU A 117 -12.37 -11.94 -0.61
N MET A 118 -12.03 -10.77 -1.17
CA MET A 118 -12.09 -9.49 -0.46
C MET A 118 -13.49 -9.16 0.04
N THR A 119 -14.51 -9.38 -0.79
CA THR A 119 -15.92 -9.16 -0.40
C THR A 119 -16.35 -10.11 0.71
N ALA A 120 -15.96 -11.39 0.64
CA ALA A 120 -16.23 -12.36 1.68
C ALA A 120 -15.58 -11.99 3.00
N VAL A 121 -14.29 -11.58 2.99
CA VAL A 121 -13.58 -11.11 4.19
C VAL A 121 -14.28 -9.89 4.78
N LEU A 122 -14.65 -8.90 3.96
CA LEU A 122 -15.39 -7.72 4.42
C LEU A 122 -16.71 -8.07 5.11
N LEU A 123 -17.45 -9.04 4.56
CA LEU A 123 -18.71 -9.52 5.13
C LEU A 123 -18.49 -10.29 6.45
N PHE A 124 -17.44 -11.10 6.55
CA PHE A 124 -17.11 -11.83 7.77
C PHE A 124 -16.59 -10.92 8.89
N THR A 125 -15.95 -9.80 8.58
CA THR A 125 -15.46 -8.83 9.57
C THR A 125 -16.53 -7.79 9.96
N ALA A 126 -17.76 -7.88 9.45
CA ALA A 126 -18.81 -6.90 9.71
C ALA A 126 -19.07 -6.72 11.23
N SER A 127 -18.61 -5.59 11.77
CA SER A 127 -18.65 -5.24 13.19
C SER A 127 -19.42 -3.91 13.35
N PRO A 128 -20.13 -3.69 14.47
CA PRO A 128 -20.95 -2.48 14.67
C PRO A 128 -20.20 -1.14 14.68
N ASN A 129 -18.85 -1.12 14.63
CA ASN A 129 -18.06 0.11 14.50
C ASN A 129 -17.12 0.03 13.28
N LEU A 130 -17.57 0.63 12.18
CA LEU A 130 -16.91 0.59 10.87
C LEU A 130 -15.48 1.17 10.91
N ALA A 131 -15.24 2.19 11.75
CA ALA A 131 -13.92 2.80 11.89
C ALA A 131 -12.91 1.85 12.55
N LYS A 132 -13.33 1.14 13.62
CA LYS A 132 -12.49 0.12 14.26
C LYS A 132 -12.25 -1.07 13.34
N GLN A 133 -13.27 -1.51 12.61
CA GLN A 133 -13.14 -2.58 11.62
C GLN A 133 -12.14 -2.21 10.53
N PHE A 134 -12.23 -1.00 9.98
CA PHE A 134 -11.31 -0.51 8.96
C PHE A 134 -9.88 -0.45 9.50
N GLN A 135 -9.68 0.04 10.72
CA GLN A 135 -8.37 0.08 11.36
C GLN A 135 -7.75 -1.32 11.50
N VAL A 136 -8.51 -2.32 11.94
CA VAL A 136 -8.03 -3.71 12.06
C VAL A 136 -7.65 -4.28 10.69
N ILE A 137 -8.49 -4.10 9.67
CA ILE A 137 -8.24 -4.60 8.32
C ILE A 137 -6.98 -3.96 7.72
N VAL A 138 -6.82 -2.64 7.88
CA VAL A 138 -5.63 -1.90 7.41
C VAL A 138 -4.39 -2.43 8.12
N LEU A 139 -4.46 -2.63 9.44
CA LEU A 139 -3.35 -3.15 10.23
C LEU A 139 -2.93 -4.53 9.72
N MET A 140 -3.86 -5.49 9.60
CA MET A 140 -3.59 -6.83 9.09
C MET A 140 -3.04 -6.81 7.66
N SER A 141 -3.55 -5.91 6.81
CA SER A 141 -3.06 -5.75 5.43
C SER A 141 -1.61 -5.25 5.39
N VAL A 142 -1.25 -4.32 6.27
CA VAL A 142 0.13 -3.83 6.41
C VAL A 142 1.04 -4.96 6.86
N PHE A 143 0.65 -5.75 7.87
CA PHE A 143 1.39 -6.94 8.29
C PHE A 143 1.61 -7.95 7.15
N ALA A 144 0.54 -8.28 6.41
CA ALA A 144 0.62 -9.20 5.28
C ALA A 144 1.54 -8.68 4.17
N SER A 145 1.59 -7.36 3.97
CA SER A 145 2.44 -6.69 2.97
C SER A 145 3.90 -6.57 3.41
N LEU A 146 4.17 -6.50 4.72
CA LEU A 146 5.53 -6.42 5.28
C LEU A 146 6.36 -7.67 4.99
N LEU A 147 5.75 -8.86 4.97
CA LEU A 147 6.46 -10.10 4.66
C LEU A 147 7.10 -10.07 3.26
N PRO A 148 6.36 -9.80 2.16
CA PRO A 148 6.94 -9.57 0.84
C PRO A 148 8.02 -8.50 0.80
N TYR A 149 7.87 -7.40 1.55
CA TYR A 149 8.89 -6.35 1.62
C TYR A 149 10.20 -6.85 2.23
N ILE A 150 10.14 -7.60 3.33
CA ILE A 150 11.32 -8.22 3.95
C ILE A 150 11.99 -9.19 2.96
N TYR A 151 11.20 -10.03 2.27
CA TYR A 151 11.74 -10.93 1.25
C TYR A 151 12.41 -10.17 0.09
N ALA A 152 11.82 -9.07 -0.38
CA ALA A 152 12.42 -8.25 -1.43
C ALA A 152 13.74 -7.60 -0.97
N LEU A 153 13.80 -7.11 0.27
CA LEU A 153 15.01 -6.52 0.86
C LEU A 153 16.13 -7.55 1.02
N VAL A 154 15.80 -8.80 1.34
CA VAL A 154 16.77 -9.91 1.44
C VAL A 154 17.16 -10.46 0.06
N ALA A 155 16.24 -10.46 -0.90
CA ALA A 155 16.53 -10.92 -2.26
C ALA A 155 17.48 -9.98 -3.01
N LEU A 156 17.44 -8.67 -2.75
CA LEU A 156 18.32 -7.68 -3.38
C LEU A 156 19.83 -8.02 -3.25
N PRO A 157 20.40 -8.22 -2.04
CA PRO A 157 21.81 -8.60 -1.91
C PRO A 157 22.11 -9.99 -2.48
N ILE A 158 21.16 -10.95 -2.38
CA ILE A 158 21.33 -12.30 -2.94
C ILE A 158 21.43 -12.26 -4.48
N ILE A 159 20.56 -11.49 -5.14
CA ILE A 159 20.57 -11.34 -6.60
C ILE A 159 21.83 -10.60 -7.07
N MET A 160 22.31 -9.60 -6.33
CA MET A 160 23.57 -8.90 -6.64
C MET A 160 24.77 -9.85 -6.56
N VAL A 161 24.81 -10.72 -5.53
CA VAL A 161 25.83 -11.77 -5.39
C VAL A 161 25.71 -12.81 -6.51
N ALA A 162 24.49 -13.26 -6.84
CA ALA A 162 24.24 -14.28 -7.86
C ALA A 162 24.55 -13.79 -9.29
N LYS A 163 24.28 -12.51 -9.61
CA LYS A 163 24.60 -11.91 -10.92
C LYS A 163 26.02 -11.36 -11.04
N SER A 164 26.88 -11.50 -10.00
CA SER A 164 28.24 -10.92 -9.96
C SER A 164 28.31 -9.43 -10.32
N LEU A 165 27.25 -8.68 -10.05
CA LEU A 165 27.21 -7.23 -10.28
C LEU A 165 27.78 -6.52 -9.06
N ASN A 166 28.95 -5.89 -9.24
CA ASN A 166 29.63 -4.99 -8.30
C ASN A 166 29.97 -5.54 -6.90
N LYS A 167 31.16 -6.13 -6.77
CA LYS A 167 31.86 -6.40 -5.51
C LYS A 167 32.56 -5.14 -4.94
N GLY A 168 31.87 -3.99 -4.90
CA GLY A 168 32.45 -2.69 -4.48
C GLY A 168 31.55 -1.92 -3.50
N GLY A 169 31.88 -0.65 -3.21
CA GLY A 169 31.17 0.19 -2.21
C GLY A 169 29.65 0.33 -2.43
N GLY A 170 29.16 0.17 -3.65
CA GLY A 170 27.72 0.10 -3.95
C GLY A 170 27.01 -1.09 -3.28
N PHE A 171 27.67 -2.23 -3.14
CA PHE A 171 27.14 -3.39 -2.42
C PHE A 171 26.92 -3.09 -0.94
N ILE A 172 27.86 -2.38 -0.30
CA ILE A 172 27.74 -1.96 1.11
C ILE A 172 26.57 -1.00 1.27
N PHE A 173 26.41 -0.04 0.35
CA PHE A 173 25.29 0.90 0.36
C PHE A 173 23.92 0.19 0.26
N TYR A 174 23.76 -0.75 -0.68
CA TYR A 174 22.52 -1.53 -0.80
C TYR A 174 22.27 -2.46 0.40
N CYS A 175 23.31 -3.07 0.98
CA CYS A 175 23.20 -3.85 2.20
C CYS A 175 22.77 -2.97 3.39
N THR A 176 23.29 -1.76 3.50
CA THR A 176 22.93 -0.83 4.58
C THR A 176 21.47 -0.38 4.42
N LEU A 177 21.05 -0.07 3.19
CA LEU A 177 19.64 0.20 2.85
C LEU A 177 18.72 -0.98 3.20
N ALA A 178 19.14 -2.22 2.89
CA ALA A 178 18.38 -3.42 3.23
C ALA A 178 18.23 -3.58 4.76
N VAL A 179 19.30 -3.36 5.53
CA VAL A 179 19.27 -3.41 7.00
C VAL A 179 18.35 -2.32 7.56
N ILE A 180 18.44 -1.08 7.05
CA ILE A 180 17.55 0.02 7.45
C ILE A 180 16.09 -0.34 7.14
N GLY A 181 15.82 -0.91 5.96
CA GLY A 181 14.48 -1.36 5.58
C GLY A 181 13.93 -2.47 6.47
N ILE A 182 14.79 -3.42 6.88
CA ILE A 182 14.42 -4.48 7.83
C ILE A 182 14.13 -3.89 9.21
N LEU A 183 14.98 -2.97 9.69
CA LEU A 183 14.77 -2.29 10.97
C LEU A 183 13.48 -1.47 10.96
N TYR A 184 13.18 -0.74 9.89
CA TYR A 184 11.92 -0.02 9.71
C TYR A 184 10.73 -0.98 9.69
N SER A 185 10.84 -2.09 8.97
CA SER A 185 9.78 -3.11 8.89
C SER A 185 9.50 -3.73 10.26
N LEU A 186 10.55 -4.08 11.01
CA LEU A 186 10.44 -4.57 12.38
C LEU A 186 9.84 -3.51 13.31
N PHE A 187 10.28 -2.26 13.21
CA PHE A 187 9.72 -1.15 13.99
C PHE A 187 8.23 -0.95 13.70
N ALA A 188 7.81 -0.97 12.43
CA ALA A 188 6.40 -0.89 12.05
C ALA A 188 5.59 -2.08 12.60
N LEU A 189 6.18 -3.28 12.56
CA LEU A 189 5.60 -4.51 13.08
C LEU A 189 5.39 -4.42 14.60
N PHE A 190 6.36 -3.91 15.36
CA PHE A 190 6.21 -3.66 16.79
C PHE A 190 5.27 -2.50 17.12
N GLY A 191 5.29 -1.41 16.33
CA GLY A 191 4.49 -0.21 16.55
C GLY A 191 3.00 -0.37 16.24
N SER A 192 2.65 -1.35 15.40
CA SER A 192 1.24 -1.68 15.09
C SER A 192 0.47 -2.35 16.24
N GLY A 193 1.14 -2.64 17.37
CA GLY A 193 0.51 -3.08 18.62
C GLY A 193 0.60 -4.58 18.83
N GLY A 194 1.03 -4.97 20.03
CA GLY A 194 1.24 -6.38 20.41
C GLY A 194 0.02 -7.30 20.26
N ASN A 195 -1.20 -6.77 20.14
CA ASN A 195 -2.40 -7.58 19.94
C ASN A 195 -2.48 -8.21 18.54
N ALA A 196 -1.90 -7.60 17.51
CA ALA A 196 -1.90 -8.18 16.16
C ALA A 196 -0.89 -9.33 16.00
N MET A 197 0.13 -9.38 16.86
CA MET A 197 1.11 -10.47 16.88
C MET A 197 0.60 -11.72 17.61
N PHE A 198 -0.38 -11.57 18.51
CA PHE A 198 -0.88 -12.67 19.35
C PHE A 198 -2.31 -13.14 18.99
N TRP A 199 -3.13 -12.34 18.31
CA TRP A 199 -4.47 -12.75 17.87
C TRP A 199 -4.54 -12.87 16.35
N GLY A 200 -4.00 -13.99 15.86
CA GLY A 200 -4.56 -14.66 14.69
C GLY A 200 -5.83 -15.43 15.09
N TYR A 201 -6.86 -14.72 15.53
CA TYR A 201 -8.26 -15.16 15.63
C TYR A 201 -9.17 -13.93 15.54
#